data_AF-A0A101FTY4-F1
#
_entry.id   AF-A0A101FTY4-F1
#
_cell.length_a   1.000
_cell.length_b   1.000
_cell.length_c   1.000
_cell.angle_alpha   90.00
_cell.angle_beta   90.00
_cell.angle_gamma   90.00
#
_symmetry.space_group_name_H-M   'P 1'
#
loop_
_entity.id
_entity.type
_entity.pdbx_description
1 polymer ?
#
loop_
_entity_poly.entity_id
_entity_poly.type
_entity_poly.pdbx_seq_one_letter_code
_entity_poly.pdbx_strand_id
1 'polypeptide(L)' 'MRAGRDSRDYLRDIAPYAEVGERMVKGLDFDEFAKDEVKVLAALQVLEIIGEASKKPTE' A
#
# COMPACT_ATOMS: atom_id res chain seq x y z
N MET A 1 -17.87 3.96 24.99
CA MET A 1 -17.10 2.78 24.51
C MET A 1 -16.56 3.14 23.14
N ARG A 2 -15.23 3.15 22.93
CA ARG A 2 -14.68 3.31 21.58
C ARG A 2 -15.03 2.03 20.81
N ALA A 3 -15.86 2.14 19.77
CA ALA A 3 -16.05 1.03 18.85
C ALA A 3 -14.67 0.67 18.28
N GLY A 4 -14.25 -0.58 18.44
CA GLY A 4 -13.02 -1.06 17.80
C GLY A 4 -13.14 -0.88 16.29
N ARG A 5 -12.01 -0.65 15.60
CA ARG A 5 -11.98 -0.53 14.14
C ARG A 5 -12.65 -1.73 13.49
N ASP A 6 -13.58 -1.47 12.57
CA ASP A 6 -14.22 -2.49 11.74
C ASP A 6 -13.35 -2.75 10.50
N SER A 7 -13.42 -3.95 9.91
CA SER A 7 -12.65 -4.32 8.70
C SER A 7 -12.73 -3.29 7.56
N ARG A 8 -13.84 -2.58 7.41
CA ARG A 8 -14.06 -1.49 6.45
C ARG A 8 -13.22 -0.25 6.73
N ASP A 9 -12.79 -0.03 7.96
CA ASP A 9 -11.88 1.07 8.31
C ASP A 9 -10.46 0.73 7.84
N TYR A 10 -10.02 -0.51 8.05
CA TYR A 10 -8.73 -1.01 7.50
C TYR A 10 -8.70 -0.94 5.98
N LEU A 11 -9.77 -1.37 5.31
CA LEU A 11 -9.87 -1.30 3.85
C LEU A 11 -9.89 0.15 3.34
N ARG A 12 -10.50 1.09 4.09
CA ARG A 12 -10.48 2.52 3.75
C ARG A 12 -9.09 3.14 3.87
N ASP A 13 -8.28 2.66 4.82
CA ASP A 13 -6.89 3.10 4.95
C ASP A 13 -6.02 2.51 3.83
N ILE A 14 -6.25 1.24 3.44
CA ILE A 14 -5.43 0.52 2.45
C ILE A 14 -5.72 0.96 1.00
N ALA A 15 -6.99 1.10 0.63
CA ALA A 15 -7.40 1.27 -0.77
C ALA A 15 -6.73 2.46 -1.48
N PRO A 16 -6.63 3.66 -0.88
CA PRO A 16 -5.97 4.79 -1.53
C PRO A 16 -4.50 4.53 -1.87
N TYR A 17 -3.77 3.79 -1.02
CA TYR A 17 -2.37 3.47 -1.27
C TYR A 17 -2.21 2.36 -2.32
N ALA A 18 -3.13 1.40 -2.36
CA ALA A 18 -3.15 0.41 -3.44
C ALA A 18 -3.34 1.09 -4.81
N GLU A 19 -4.25 2.06 -4.91
CA GLU A 19 -4.43 2.84 -6.14
C GLU A 19 -3.20 3.68 -6.51
N VAL A 20 -2.48 4.22 -5.52
CA VAL A 20 -1.19 4.90 -5.76
C VAL A 20 -0.19 3.92 -6.35
N GLY A 21 -0.01 2.75 -5.74
CA GLY A 21 0.89 1.71 -6.23
C GLY A 21 0.59 1.31 -7.67
N GLU A 22 -0.68 1.04 -7.99
CA GLU A 22 -1.11 0.72 -9.35
C GLU A 22 -0.79 1.84 -10.35
N ARG A 23 -1.07 3.11 -10.00
CA ARG A 23 -0.74 4.25 -10.88
C ARG A 23 0.76 4.39 -11.10
N MET A 24 1.59 4.05 -10.12
CA MET A 24 3.04 4.20 -10.22
C MET A 24 3.68 3.18 -11.17
N VAL A 25 3.11 1.98 -11.28
CA VAL A 25 3.59 0.91 -12.17
C VAL A 25 2.83 0.83 -13.49
N LYS A 26 1.81 1.67 -13.69
CA LYS A 26 0.96 1.62 -14.88
C LYS A 26 1.77 1.85 -16.16
N GLY A 27 1.69 0.90 -17.08
CA GLY A 27 2.34 0.98 -18.39
C GLY A 27 3.84 0.71 -18.37
N LEU A 28 4.40 0.26 -17.24
CA LEU A 28 5.75 -0.27 -17.14
C LEU A 28 5.71 -1.79 -17.25
N ASP A 29 6.64 -2.36 -18.00
CA ASP A 29 6.93 -3.79 -17.87
C ASP A 29 7.82 -4.06 -16.65
N PHE A 30 8.05 -5.35 -16.35
CA PHE A 30 8.84 -5.75 -15.20
C PHE A 30 10.32 -5.35 -15.31
N ASP A 31 10.92 -5.44 -16.50
CA ASP A 31 12.34 -5.15 -16.69
C ASP A 31 12.61 -3.65 -16.63
N GLU A 32 11.69 -2.83 -17.13
CA GLU A 32 11.67 -1.38 -16.99
C GLU A 32 11.50 -0.98 -15.52
N PHE A 33 10.55 -1.59 -14.82
CA PHE A 33 10.35 -1.38 -13.39
C PHE A 33 11.58 -1.75 -12.56
N ALA A 34 12.18 -2.91 -12.80
CA ALA A 34 13.30 -3.42 -12.02
C ALA A 34 14.58 -2.58 -12.17
N LYS A 35 14.70 -1.80 -13.24
CA LYS A 35 15.83 -0.89 -13.48
C LYS A 35 15.59 0.52 -12.93
N ASP A 36 14.35 0.87 -12.58
CA ASP A 36 13.99 2.16 -12.00
C ASP A 36 13.97 2.04 -10.47
N GLU A 37 15.10 2.34 -9.83
CA GLU A 37 15.28 2.28 -8.38
C GLU A 37 14.25 3.14 -7.62
N VAL A 38 13.84 4.28 -8.18
CA VAL A 38 12.84 5.16 -7.55
C VAL A 38 11.47 4.49 -7.55
N LYS A 39 11.09 3.85 -8.65
CA LYS A 39 9.81 3.10 -8.74
C LYS A 39 9.81 1.89 -7.82
N VAL A 40 10.93 1.17 -7.72
CA VAL A 40 11.08 0.03 -6.80
C VAL A 40 10.91 0.49 -5.35
N LEU A 41 11.62 1.55 -4.94
CA LEU A 41 11.51 2.11 -3.60
C LEU A 41 10.09 2.62 -3.30
N ALA A 42 9.44 3.26 -4.27
CA ALA A 42 8.07 3.71 -4.11
C ALA A 42 7.07 2.56 -3.96
N ALA A 43 7.23 1.48 -4.73
CA ALA A 43 6.41 0.28 -4.60
C ALA A 43 6.60 -0.38 -3.24
N LEU A 44 7.85 -0.47 -2.75
CA LEU A 44 8.14 -0.96 -1.40
C LEU A 44 7.45 -0.10 -0.33
N GLN A 45 7.50 1.24 -0.45
CA GLN A 45 6.85 2.15 0.49
C GLN A 45 5.32 1.97 0.52
N VAL A 46 4.70 1.80 -0.65
CA VAL A 46 3.25 1.53 -0.75
C VAL A 46 2.91 0.23 -0.03
N LEU A 47 3.68 -0.83 -0.26
CA LEU A 47 3.48 -2.13 0.39
C LEU A 47 3.70 -2.06 1.90
N GLU A 48 4.68 -1.27 2.37
CA GLU A 48 4.92 -1.05 3.79
C GLU A 48 3.73 -0.35 4.46
N ILE A 49 3.21 0.72 3.86
CA ILE A 49 2.04 1.45 4.39
C ILE A 49 0.81 0.55 4.43
N ILE A 50 0.56 -0.22 3.37
CA ILE A 50 -0.55 -1.19 3.34
C ILE A 50 -0.36 -2.26 4.40
N GLY A 51 0.86 -2.79 4.54
CA GLY A 51 1.23 -3.76 5.56
C GLY A 51 0.98 -3.24 6.96
N GLU A 52 1.35 -1.99 7.25
CA GLU A 52 1.09 -1.35 8.53
C GLU A 52 -0.40 -1.12 8.77
N ALA A 53 -1.10 -0.59 7.77
CA ALA A 53 -2.54 -0.38 7.82
C ALA A 53 -3.32 -1.70 7.96
N SER A 54 -2.74 -2.85 7.61
CA SER A 54 -3.35 -4.18 7.79
C SER A 54 -3.20 -4.77 9.19
N LYS A 55 -2.28 -4.24 10.01
CA LYS A 55 -2.07 -4.72 11.39
C LYS A 55 -3.19 -4.20 12.29
N LYS A 56 -3.80 -5.11 13.06
CA LYS A 56 -4.61 -4.72 14.21
C LYS A 56 -3.69 -4.01 15.23
N PRO A 57 -4.10 -2.91 15.88
CA PRO A 57 -3.42 -2.48 17.09
C PRO A 57 -3.49 -3.65 18.07
N THR A 58 -2.36 -4.29 18.35
CA THR A 58 -2.24 -5.18 19.49
C THR A 58 -2.40 -4.33 20.74
N GLU A 59 -3.46 -4.58 21.51
CA GLU A 59 -3.62 -4.05 22.88
C GLU A 59 -2.51 -4.57 23.80
#